data_AF-A0A2W5ZPI7-F1
#
_entry.id   AF-A0A2W5ZPI7-F1
#
_cell.length_a   1.000
_cell.length_b   1.000
_cell.length_c   1.000
_cell.angle_alpha   90.00
_cell.angle_beta   90.00
_cell.angle_gamma   90.00
#
_symmetry.space_group_name_H-M   'P 1'
#
loop_
_entity.id
_entity.type
_entity.pdbx_description
1 polymer ?
#
loop_
_entity_poly.entity_id
_entity_poly.type
_entity_poly.pdbx_seq_one_letter_code
_entity_poly.pdbx_strand_id
1 'polypeptide(L)'
;RRLGVRRSSLLEGKRIAAPWIKQATQTIVFCRSRLQVEVMLSYLQESLLPRLDSRRRVRGYRSGYLPLRRREIEAGLRSGDVWGVVSTNALELGIDIGSLQAAVIVGYPGTIASTWQQLGRAGRRSGSVAVFVASSSPLDQFIVRHPEYFLGASPEEGLIDPDNLLVLAGHLQAGLFELPLLDGERFGRSDVSGLLELFAEDGVASHSGGRWFWSQDAFPAEGISLRRMAADNVVIVDTSAARPEVIGEMDQFSAQVMLHEEAIYLQDGAQYHVDRLDWEEKKAYVRPVKVDYYTDALLGLSVHVLDTFEHDPLPGLDRSHGEVKLTSLATMFKKIRFHTHENVGAGPINLPQQTLHTTAYWTTLDPSLWDALGRERLEAGLQGMAHAMRTVGALRLMCDPRDLGALGEVRSIATRRPTVTVYEVYPGGVGYSRRLYELHRELLTGAAELVGECQCDDGCPSCIGPLSGVEGAKSSCLRLLSVNALPV
;
A
#
# COMPACT_ATOMS: atom_id res chain seq x y z
N ARG A 1 27.70 -7.38 4.74
CA ARG A 1 26.99 -8.33 5.65
C ARG A 1 26.01 -9.12 4.78
N ARG A 2 26.21 -10.43 4.61
CA ARG A 2 25.53 -11.29 3.58
C ARG A 2 24.00 -11.18 3.47
N LEU A 3 23.28 -10.68 4.48
CA LEU A 3 21.81 -10.58 4.46
C LEU A 3 21.26 -9.19 4.84
N GLY A 4 22.11 -8.20 5.15
CA GLY A 4 21.64 -6.83 5.48
C GLY A 4 20.69 -6.68 6.69
N VAL A 5 20.50 -7.71 7.53
CA VAL A 5 19.49 -7.74 8.60
C VAL A 5 19.75 -6.65 9.65
N ARG A 6 18.75 -5.78 9.85
CA ARG A 6 18.75 -4.68 10.83
C ARG A 6 18.05 -5.10 12.12
N ARG A 7 18.36 -4.41 13.22
CA ARG A 7 17.66 -4.59 14.50
C ARG A 7 16.21 -4.10 14.38
N SER A 8 15.30 -4.72 15.15
CA SER A 8 13.87 -4.37 15.15
C SER A 8 13.66 -2.90 15.50
N SER A 9 12.88 -2.20 14.66
CA SER A 9 12.48 -0.80 14.90
C SER A 9 11.65 -0.63 16.17
N LEU A 10 10.84 -1.62 16.55
CA LEU A 10 10.11 -1.61 17.83
C LEU A 10 11.04 -1.61 19.03
N LEU A 11 12.11 -2.43 19.00
CA LEU A 11 13.06 -2.50 20.10
C LEU A 11 13.90 -1.23 20.22
N GLU A 12 14.31 -0.62 19.10
CA GLU A 12 14.98 0.68 19.12
C GLU A 12 14.03 1.81 19.55
N GLY A 13 12.77 1.81 19.09
CA GLY A 13 11.75 2.76 19.54
C GLY A 13 11.54 2.69 21.06
N LYS A 14 11.44 1.48 21.63
CA LYS A 14 11.39 1.26 23.09
C LYS A 14 12.62 1.84 23.78
N ARG A 15 13.82 1.53 23.27
CA ARG A 15 15.11 1.97 23.84
C ARG A 15 15.20 3.50 23.92
N ILE A 16 14.58 4.20 22.98
CA ILE A 16 14.54 5.67 22.91
C ILE A 16 13.44 6.25 23.82
N ALA A 17 12.22 5.72 23.76
CA ALA A 17 11.07 6.26 24.50
C ALA A 17 11.11 5.95 26.01
N ALA A 18 11.57 4.76 26.41
CA ALA A 18 11.51 4.33 27.80
C ALA A 18 12.30 5.23 28.78
N PRO A 19 13.53 5.69 28.46
CA PRO A 19 14.25 6.66 29.30
C PRO A 19 13.50 7.98 29.51
N TRP A 20 12.87 8.52 28.46
CA TRP A 20 12.09 9.77 28.55
C TRP A 20 10.87 9.60 29.46
N ILE A 21 10.12 8.52 29.27
CA ILE A 21 8.95 8.21 30.11
C ILE A 21 9.36 8.02 31.58
N LYS A 22 10.51 7.37 31.85
CA LYS A 22 11.04 7.21 33.23
C LYS A 22 11.34 8.53 33.92
N GLN A 23 11.66 9.57 33.17
CA GLN A 23 11.93 10.92 33.67
C GLN A 23 10.69 11.81 33.69
N ALA A 24 9.50 11.22 33.51
CA ALA A 24 8.21 11.93 33.41
C ALA A 24 8.12 12.92 32.23
N THR A 25 8.94 12.72 31.18
CA THR A 25 8.80 13.45 29.91
C THR A 25 7.60 12.87 29.15
N GLN A 26 6.56 13.68 28.94
CA GLN A 26 5.37 13.24 28.21
C GLN A 26 5.72 12.85 26.77
N THR A 27 5.60 11.56 26.46
CA THR A 27 6.07 10.96 25.21
C THR A 27 4.94 10.24 24.47
N ILE A 28 4.80 10.50 23.18
CA ILE A 28 3.97 9.68 22.27
C ILE A 28 4.86 8.76 21.43
N VAL A 29 4.41 7.52 21.27
CA VAL A 29 5.03 6.54 20.38
C VAL A 29 4.00 6.12 19.34
N PHE A 30 4.22 6.50 18.08
CA PHE A 30 3.42 6.06 16.95
C PHE A 30 3.93 4.72 16.41
N CYS A 31 3.01 3.81 16.13
CA CYS A 31 3.28 2.52 15.52
C CYS A 31 2.32 2.31 14.34
N ARG A 32 2.76 1.54 13.32
CA ARG A 32 2.01 1.38 12.06
C ARG A 32 0.78 0.50 12.17
N SER A 33 0.70 -0.33 13.20
CA SER A 33 -0.29 -1.41 13.29
C SER A 33 -0.89 -1.52 14.70
N ARG A 34 -2.11 -2.04 14.83
CA ARG A 34 -2.76 -2.21 16.14
C ARG A 34 -1.98 -3.18 17.02
N LEU A 35 -1.43 -4.24 16.43
CA LEU A 35 -0.58 -5.18 17.17
C LEU A 35 0.72 -4.51 17.63
N GLN A 36 1.38 -3.73 16.77
CA GLN A 36 2.60 -3.04 17.15
C GLN A 36 2.36 -2.10 18.34
N VAL A 37 1.20 -1.43 18.38
CA VAL A 37 0.78 -0.63 19.54
C VAL A 37 0.72 -1.48 20.81
N GLU A 38 0.04 -2.62 20.79
CA GLU A 38 -0.12 -3.49 21.97
C GLU A 38 1.23 -4.11 22.41
N VAL A 39 2.09 -4.49 21.46
CA VAL A 39 3.44 -5.01 21.71
C VAL A 39 4.34 -3.94 22.33
N MET A 40 4.40 -2.76 21.72
CA MET A 40 5.18 -1.63 22.24
C MET A 40 4.68 -1.17 23.61
N LEU A 41 3.35 -1.11 23.81
CA LEU A 41 2.75 -0.80 25.10
C LEU A 41 3.22 -1.75 26.19
N SER A 42 3.16 -3.07 25.91
CA SER A 42 3.63 -4.11 26.82
C SER A 42 5.12 -3.92 27.15
N TYR A 43 5.95 -3.73 26.12
CA TYR A 43 7.39 -3.51 26.28
C TYR A 43 7.74 -2.28 27.13
N LEU A 44 7.01 -1.18 26.95
CA LEU A 44 7.22 0.05 27.72
C LEU A 44 6.77 -0.13 29.16
N GLN A 45 5.59 -0.72 29.40
CA GLN A 45 5.06 -0.98 30.74
C GLN A 45 5.98 -1.89 31.57
N GLU A 46 6.49 -2.97 30.97
CA GLU A 46 7.47 -3.86 31.59
C GLU A 46 8.76 -3.12 31.97
N SER A 47 9.23 -2.23 31.09
CA SER A 47 10.49 -1.50 31.32
C SER A 47 10.45 -0.52 32.49
N LEU A 48 9.24 -0.18 32.96
CA LEU A 48 8.97 0.78 34.03
C LEU A 48 8.76 0.11 35.40
N LEU A 49 8.59 -1.21 35.44
CA LEU A 49 8.43 -1.97 36.68
C LEU A 49 9.78 -2.14 37.42
N PRO A 50 9.76 -2.24 38.76
CA PRO A 50 8.62 -2.04 39.66
C PRO A 50 8.41 -0.57 40.07
N ARG A 51 9.20 0.37 39.53
CA ARG A 51 9.38 1.73 40.08
C ARG A 51 8.17 2.65 39.95
N LEU A 52 7.23 2.35 39.05
CA LEU A 52 6.12 3.23 38.70
C LEU A 52 4.83 2.40 38.51
N ASP A 53 3.68 3.03 38.75
CA ASP A 53 2.37 2.52 38.32
C ASP A 53 2.28 2.61 36.77
N SER A 54 2.98 1.70 36.11
CA SER A 54 3.23 1.75 34.67
C SER A 54 1.95 1.66 33.84
N ARG A 55 0.91 0.98 34.34
CA ARG A 55 -0.38 0.84 33.65
C ARG A 55 -1.22 2.11 33.68
N ARG A 56 -1.08 2.93 34.72
CA ARG A 56 -1.71 4.25 34.78
C ARG A 56 -0.91 5.29 33.99
N ARG A 57 0.42 5.26 34.10
CA ARG A 57 1.32 6.23 33.47
C ARG A 57 1.55 6.01 31.98
N VAL A 58 1.44 4.78 31.48
CA VAL A 58 1.60 4.44 30.06
C VAL A 58 0.36 3.76 29.50
N ARG A 59 -0.26 4.37 28.50
CA ARG A 59 -1.53 3.93 27.91
C ARG A 59 -1.38 3.62 26.42
N GLY A 60 -2.16 2.66 25.92
CA GLY A 60 -2.38 2.51 24.48
C GLY A 60 -3.48 3.46 24.01
N TYR A 61 -3.54 3.74 22.71
CA TYR A 61 -4.64 4.46 22.07
C TYR A 61 -4.85 3.92 20.64
N ARG A 62 -6.09 3.55 20.30
CA ARG A 62 -6.47 3.14 18.95
C ARG A 62 -7.95 3.43 18.69
N SER A 63 -8.31 3.63 17.42
CA SER A 63 -9.69 3.95 17.02
C SER A 63 -10.73 2.92 17.46
N GLY A 64 -10.32 1.66 17.66
CA GLY A 64 -11.18 0.59 18.17
C GLY A 64 -11.46 0.62 19.67
N TYR A 65 -10.90 1.56 20.44
CA TYR A 65 -11.23 1.69 21.86
C TYR A 65 -12.60 2.35 22.07
N LEU A 66 -13.30 1.89 23.11
CA LEU A 66 -14.57 2.46 23.54
C LEU A 66 -14.46 3.98 23.74
N PRO A 67 -15.48 4.77 23.34
CA PRO A 67 -15.43 6.23 23.42
C PRO A 67 -15.07 6.77 24.81
N LEU A 68 -15.63 6.20 25.89
CA LEU A 68 -15.32 6.59 27.26
C LEU A 68 -13.84 6.39 27.59
N ARG A 69 -13.27 5.24 27.21
CA ARG A 69 -11.86 4.92 27.44
C ARG A 69 -10.93 5.86 26.68
N ARG A 70 -11.29 6.26 25.45
CA ARG A 70 -10.53 7.26 24.68
C ARG A 70 -10.53 8.62 25.39
N ARG A 71 -11.71 9.09 25.84
CA ARG A 71 -11.83 10.35 26.60
C ARG A 71 -11.03 10.35 27.90
N GLU A 72 -11.00 9.24 28.63
CA GLU A 72 -10.16 9.09 29.83
C GLU A 72 -8.66 9.23 29.52
N ILE A 73 -8.19 8.60 28.44
CA ILE A 73 -6.78 8.67 28.02
C ILE A 73 -6.44 10.10 27.57
N GLU A 74 -7.31 10.72 26.78
CA GLU A 74 -7.16 12.12 26.32
C GLU A 74 -7.12 13.10 27.50
N ALA A 75 -8.01 12.92 28.48
CA ALA A 75 -8.00 13.72 29.71
C ALA A 75 -6.70 13.52 30.51
N GLY A 76 -6.23 12.27 30.65
CA GLY A 76 -4.97 11.97 31.34
C GLY A 76 -3.72 12.51 30.63
N LEU A 77 -3.74 12.60 29.30
CA LEU A 77 -2.69 13.26 28.52
C LEU A 77 -2.69 14.78 28.77
N ARG A 78 -3.87 15.40 28.76
CA ARG A 78 -4.01 16.85 29.05
C ARG A 78 -3.62 17.21 30.48
N SER A 79 -3.96 16.39 31.47
CA SER A 79 -3.64 16.66 32.88
C SER A 79 -2.17 16.41 33.23
N GLY A 80 -1.42 15.70 32.39
CA GLY A 80 -0.05 15.27 32.72
C GLY A 80 0.02 13.96 33.51
N ASP A 81 -1.12 13.32 33.79
CA ASP A 81 -1.16 12.06 34.53
C ASP A 81 -0.61 10.88 33.71
N VAL A 82 -0.81 10.91 32.39
CA VAL A 82 -0.26 9.95 31.43
C VAL A 82 1.07 10.49 30.90
N TRP A 83 2.14 9.76 31.18
CA TRP A 83 3.51 10.09 30.78
C TRP A 83 3.88 9.49 29.42
N GLY A 84 3.25 8.38 29.04
CA GLY A 84 3.48 7.72 27.78
C GLY A 84 2.17 7.32 27.10
N VAL A 85 2.04 7.57 25.81
CA VAL A 85 0.97 6.98 25.00
C VAL A 85 1.52 6.29 23.77
N VAL A 86 1.05 5.07 23.51
CA VAL A 86 1.37 4.33 22.29
C VAL A 86 0.14 4.32 21.39
N SER A 87 0.27 4.81 20.16
CA SER A 87 -0.87 4.99 19.26
C SER A 87 -0.59 4.54 17.83
N THR A 88 -1.67 4.23 17.11
CA THR A 88 -1.70 4.24 15.64
C THR A 88 -1.80 5.69 15.13
N ASN A 89 -2.12 5.90 13.85
CA ASN A 89 -2.51 7.23 13.33
C ASN A 89 -3.77 7.84 13.98
N ALA A 90 -4.44 7.12 14.90
CA ALA A 90 -5.61 7.60 15.62
C ALA A 90 -5.39 8.89 16.43
N LEU A 91 -4.14 9.21 16.80
CA LEU A 91 -3.75 10.47 17.46
C LEU A 91 -3.01 11.44 16.52
N GLU A 92 -3.03 11.19 15.21
CA GLU A 92 -2.31 12.00 14.21
C GLU A 92 -2.97 13.36 14.00
N LEU A 93 -4.29 13.42 13.75
CA LEU A 93 -5.03 14.66 13.48
C LEU A 93 -6.34 14.76 14.29
N GLY A 94 -6.74 15.98 14.64
CA GLY A 94 -8.12 16.29 15.07
C GLY A 94 -8.47 16.11 16.55
N ILE A 95 -7.55 15.62 17.39
CA ILE A 95 -7.79 15.45 18.83
C ILE A 95 -6.88 16.38 19.64
N ASP A 96 -7.49 17.16 20.53
CA ASP A 96 -6.80 18.00 21.50
C ASP A 96 -6.37 17.18 22.73
N ILE A 97 -5.17 16.62 22.62
CA ILE A 97 -4.46 15.94 23.72
C ILE A 97 -3.44 16.86 24.40
N GLY A 98 -3.45 18.16 24.09
CA GLY A 98 -2.38 19.10 24.43
C GLY A 98 -1.08 18.85 23.67
N SER A 99 -0.02 19.57 24.06
CA SER A 99 1.33 19.43 23.48
C SER A 99 2.22 18.51 24.32
N LEU A 100 2.73 17.45 23.70
CA LEU A 100 3.68 16.53 24.32
C LEU A 100 5.11 17.06 24.19
N GLN A 101 6.03 16.47 24.94
CA GLN A 101 7.45 16.88 24.95
C GLN A 101 8.28 16.05 23.97
N ALA A 102 7.92 14.78 23.78
CA ALA A 102 8.64 13.87 22.91
C ALA A 102 7.72 13.06 22.00
N ALA A 103 8.14 12.82 20.76
CA ALA A 103 7.47 11.94 19.82
C ALA A 103 8.46 10.91 19.25
N VAL A 104 8.04 9.65 19.18
CA VAL A 104 8.78 8.57 18.51
C VAL A 104 7.87 7.95 17.45
N ILE A 105 8.27 7.98 16.19
CA ILE A 105 7.58 7.26 15.12
C ILE A 105 8.35 5.96 14.84
N VAL A 106 7.66 4.83 14.91
CA VAL A 106 8.25 3.51 14.62
C VAL A 106 7.78 3.04 13.24
N GLY A 107 8.65 3.23 12.26
CA GLY A 107 8.42 2.92 10.85
C GLY A 107 7.65 4.01 10.10
N TYR A 108 7.90 4.14 8.79
CA TYR A 108 7.34 5.25 8.01
C TYR A 108 5.79 5.18 7.99
N PRO A 109 5.08 6.27 8.31
CA PRO A 109 3.62 6.33 8.30
C PRO A 109 2.97 6.11 6.93
N GLY A 110 3.71 6.30 5.84
CA GLY A 110 3.22 6.17 4.47
C GLY A 110 3.34 7.48 3.68
N THR A 111 3.16 8.62 4.34
CA THR A 111 3.31 9.96 3.73
C THR A 111 4.18 10.88 4.60
N ILE A 112 4.85 11.84 3.95
CA ILE A 112 5.60 12.92 4.59
C ILE A 112 4.63 13.75 5.43
N ALA A 113 3.43 14.03 4.90
CA ALA A 113 2.38 14.74 5.62
C ALA A 113 2.03 14.07 6.96
N SER A 114 1.73 12.77 6.95
CA SER A 114 1.44 12.01 8.18
C SER A 114 2.63 11.98 9.13
N THR A 115 3.84 11.88 8.59
CA THR A 115 5.05 11.93 9.41
C THR A 115 5.20 13.27 10.13
N TRP A 116 5.02 14.39 9.44
CA TRP A 116 5.07 15.72 10.06
C TRP A 116 3.94 15.94 11.07
N GLN A 117 2.73 15.47 10.78
CA GLN A 117 1.60 15.56 11.72
C GLN A 117 1.89 14.77 13.00
N GLN A 118 2.44 13.56 12.87
CA GLN A 118 2.82 12.73 14.02
C GLN A 118 3.99 13.32 14.81
N LEU A 119 5.07 13.77 14.16
CA LEU A 119 6.21 14.42 14.83
C LEU A 119 5.78 15.74 15.50
N GLY A 120 4.85 16.48 14.87
CA GLY A 120 4.28 17.73 15.38
C GLY A 120 3.44 17.59 16.65
N ARG A 121 3.12 16.36 17.08
CA ARG A 121 2.51 16.12 18.40
C ARG A 121 3.46 16.43 19.56
N ALA A 122 4.77 16.50 19.30
CA ALA A 122 5.75 17.01 20.24
C ALA A 122 6.09 18.48 19.95
N GLY A 123 5.67 19.38 20.85
CA GLY A 123 5.88 20.83 20.65
C GLY A 123 5.47 21.69 21.83
N ARG A 124 6.38 21.94 22.77
CA ARG A 124 6.20 22.91 23.88
C ARG A 124 7.13 24.11 23.72
N ARG A 125 6.76 25.25 24.29
CA ARG A 125 7.58 26.49 24.32
C ARG A 125 8.97 26.31 24.96
N SER A 126 9.16 25.28 25.78
CA SER A 126 10.40 24.98 26.50
C SER A 126 11.34 23.99 25.77
N GLY A 127 11.03 23.64 24.52
CA GLY A 127 11.76 22.64 23.72
C GLY A 127 11.04 21.29 23.63
N SER A 128 11.18 20.62 22.48
CA SER A 128 10.65 19.28 22.20
C SER A 128 11.66 18.44 21.42
N VAL A 129 11.47 17.13 21.41
CA VAL A 129 12.28 16.19 20.62
C VAL A 129 11.38 15.24 19.85
N ALA A 130 11.73 14.96 18.60
CA ALA A 130 10.98 14.05 17.75
C ALA A 130 11.98 13.10 17.07
N VAL A 131 11.69 11.81 17.07
CA VAL A 131 12.58 10.78 16.52
C VAL A 131 11.82 9.84 15.61
N PHE A 132 12.30 9.69 14.38
CA PHE A 132 11.84 8.68 13.45
C PHE A 132 12.76 7.46 13.49
N VAL A 133 12.20 6.27 13.77
CA VAL A 133 12.92 4.99 13.82
C VAL A 133 12.52 4.16 12.61
N ALA A 134 13.35 4.20 11.56
CA ALA A 134 13.14 3.43 10.34
C ALA A 134 13.23 1.91 10.57
N SER A 135 12.32 1.18 9.93
CA SER A 135 12.34 -0.28 9.81
C SER A 135 13.19 -0.74 8.63
N SER A 136 13.24 -2.04 8.37
CA SER A 136 13.91 -2.63 7.20
C SER A 136 13.07 -2.55 5.92
N SER A 137 11.90 -1.91 5.92
CA SER A 137 11.10 -1.74 4.71
C SER A 137 11.90 -0.93 3.66
N PRO A 138 11.74 -1.19 2.34
CA PRO A 138 12.37 -0.39 1.29
C PRO A 138 12.12 1.12 1.46
N LEU A 139 10.87 1.50 1.72
CA LEU A 139 10.46 2.90 1.89
C LEU A 139 11.19 3.57 3.05
N ASP A 140 11.20 2.91 4.22
CA ASP A 140 11.87 3.44 5.40
C ASP A 140 13.37 3.62 5.15
N GLN A 141 13.99 2.70 4.40
CA GLN A 141 15.40 2.77 4.06
C GLN A 141 15.70 3.86 3.03
N PHE A 142 14.82 4.07 2.06
CA PHE A 142 14.91 5.16 1.10
C PHE A 142 14.89 6.51 1.83
N ILE A 143 13.88 6.73 2.68
CA ILE A 143 13.70 8.01 3.40
C ILE A 143 14.89 8.37 4.29
N VAL A 144 15.49 7.39 4.97
CA VAL A 144 16.64 7.66 5.84
C VAL A 144 17.93 7.92 5.05
N ARG A 145 18.05 7.36 3.83
CA ARG A 145 19.20 7.62 2.96
C ARG A 145 19.08 8.94 2.21
N HIS A 146 17.85 9.37 1.93
CA HIS A 146 17.52 10.61 1.25
C HIS A 146 16.77 11.58 2.19
N PRO A 147 17.40 12.05 3.28
CA PRO A 147 16.74 12.97 4.21
C PRO A 147 16.33 14.28 3.55
N GLU A 148 16.99 14.71 2.47
CA GLU A 148 16.60 15.85 1.64
C GLU A 148 15.24 15.66 0.96
N TYR A 149 14.85 14.43 0.61
CA TYR A 149 13.51 14.15 0.10
C TYR A 149 12.46 14.39 1.20
N PHE A 150 12.76 13.96 2.42
CA PHE A 150 11.88 14.13 3.58
C PHE A 150 11.81 15.58 4.09
N LEU A 151 12.95 16.30 4.09
CA LEU A 151 13.10 17.63 4.67
C LEU A 151 12.89 18.77 3.66
N GLY A 152 13.13 18.51 2.37
CA GLY A 152 13.23 19.53 1.32
C GLY A 152 12.04 19.64 0.38
N ALA A 153 11.11 18.68 0.37
CA ALA A 153 10.03 18.67 -0.61
C ALA A 153 8.72 19.29 -0.08
N SER A 154 8.25 20.36 -0.74
CA SER A 154 6.82 20.70 -0.80
C SER A 154 6.10 19.63 -1.64
N PRO A 155 4.87 19.23 -1.26
CA PRO A 155 4.60 17.84 -0.95
C PRO A 155 4.05 17.11 -2.18
N GLU A 156 4.48 15.87 -2.37
CA GLU A 156 3.53 14.75 -2.31
C GLU A 156 2.10 15.14 -2.77
N GLU A 157 1.72 14.85 -4.02
CA GLU A 157 0.43 15.26 -4.60
C GLU A 157 -0.65 14.22 -4.32
N GLY A 158 -1.74 14.64 -3.70
CA GLY A 158 -2.91 13.79 -3.51
C GLY A 158 -3.64 13.70 -4.84
N LEU A 159 -3.46 12.60 -5.55
CA LEU A 159 -4.12 12.40 -6.83
C LEU A 159 -5.56 11.96 -6.61
N ILE A 160 -6.46 12.56 -7.38
CA ILE A 160 -7.83 12.12 -7.53
C ILE A 160 -8.11 12.00 -9.01
N ASP A 161 -8.89 10.99 -9.38
CA ASP A 161 -9.47 10.86 -10.71
C ASP A 161 -11.00 10.87 -10.60
N PRO A 162 -11.61 12.07 -10.56
CA PRO A 162 -13.07 12.18 -10.48
C PRO A 162 -13.76 11.68 -11.76
N ASP A 163 -13.01 11.53 -12.85
CA ASP A 163 -13.51 11.10 -14.15
C ASP A 163 -13.33 9.57 -14.35
N ASN A 164 -12.84 8.84 -13.35
CA ASN A 164 -12.89 7.37 -13.33
C ASN A 164 -14.33 6.92 -13.63
N LEU A 165 -14.49 6.09 -14.66
CA LEU A 165 -15.79 5.74 -15.21
C LEU A 165 -16.75 5.12 -14.16
N LEU A 166 -16.24 4.28 -13.25
CA LEU A 166 -17.06 3.63 -12.23
C LEU A 166 -17.52 4.61 -11.15
N VAL A 167 -16.62 5.50 -10.72
CA VAL A 167 -16.92 6.57 -9.75
C VAL A 167 -17.92 7.54 -10.37
N LEU A 168 -17.66 8.00 -11.59
CA LEU A 168 -18.52 8.92 -12.34
C LEU A 168 -19.90 8.32 -12.58
N ALA A 169 -19.98 7.08 -13.06
CA ALA A 169 -21.24 6.39 -13.31
C ALA A 169 -22.08 6.25 -12.02
N GLY A 170 -21.46 5.80 -10.92
CA GLY A 170 -22.15 5.71 -9.63
C GLY A 170 -22.67 7.08 -9.17
N HIS A 171 -21.82 8.11 -9.16
CA HIS A 171 -22.25 9.45 -8.75
C HIS A 171 -23.27 10.08 -9.68
N LEU A 172 -23.24 9.78 -10.98
CA LEU A 172 -24.25 10.22 -11.93
C LEU A 172 -25.62 9.56 -11.66
N GLN A 173 -25.65 8.27 -11.33
CA GLN A 173 -26.89 7.59 -10.91
C GLN A 173 -27.49 8.24 -9.66
N ALA A 174 -26.65 8.50 -8.64
CA ALA A 174 -27.08 9.22 -7.44
C ALA A 174 -27.60 10.63 -7.78
N GLY A 175 -26.89 11.36 -8.64
CA GLY A 175 -27.31 12.69 -9.10
C GLY A 175 -28.65 12.68 -9.83
N LEU A 176 -28.87 11.74 -10.74
CA LEU A 176 -30.14 11.57 -11.47
C LEU A 176 -31.31 11.23 -10.55
N PHE A 177 -31.07 10.45 -9.49
CA PHE A 177 -32.08 10.15 -8.47
C PHE A 177 -32.47 11.40 -7.68
N GLU A 178 -31.50 12.25 -7.36
CA GLU A 178 -31.73 13.50 -6.64
C GLU A 178 -32.46 14.54 -7.50
N LEU A 179 -32.00 14.78 -8.73
CA LEU A 179 -32.54 15.77 -9.64
C LEU A 179 -32.42 15.35 -11.12
N PRO A 180 -33.42 15.63 -11.97
CA PRO A 180 -33.30 15.42 -13.40
C PRO A 180 -32.21 16.28 -14.03
N LEU A 181 -31.43 15.71 -14.94
CA LEU A 181 -30.34 16.39 -15.64
C LEU A 181 -30.82 16.93 -17.00
N LEU A 182 -30.40 18.13 -17.41
CA LEU A 182 -30.75 18.70 -18.72
C LEU A 182 -29.91 18.10 -19.85
N ASP A 183 -30.43 18.14 -21.08
CA ASP A 183 -29.65 17.77 -22.26
C ASP A 183 -28.39 18.63 -22.42
N GLY A 184 -27.24 17.97 -22.61
CA GLY A 184 -25.94 18.61 -22.75
C GLY A 184 -25.38 19.21 -21.44
N GLU A 185 -26.07 19.04 -20.31
CA GLU A 185 -25.53 19.38 -19.01
C GLU A 185 -24.38 18.45 -18.64
N ARG A 186 -23.28 19.03 -18.17
CA ARG A 186 -22.08 18.29 -17.78
C ARG A 186 -22.15 17.87 -16.32
N PHE A 187 -21.55 16.73 -16.00
CA PHE A 187 -21.34 16.32 -14.61
C PHE A 187 -19.89 16.60 -14.22
N GLY A 188 -19.67 17.74 -13.55
CA GLY A 188 -18.32 18.25 -13.31
C GLY A 188 -17.66 18.70 -14.62
N ARG A 189 -16.55 18.06 -14.99
CA ARG A 189 -15.84 18.33 -16.27
C ARG A 189 -16.28 17.40 -17.40
N SER A 190 -16.86 16.26 -17.04
CA SER A 190 -17.15 15.16 -17.95
C SER A 190 -18.43 15.40 -18.74
N ASP A 191 -18.37 15.04 -20.03
CA ASP A 191 -19.55 14.85 -20.86
C ASP A 191 -20.13 13.47 -20.55
N VAL A 192 -21.36 13.45 -20.06
CA VAL A 192 -22.03 12.24 -19.58
C VAL A 192 -23.09 11.74 -20.56
N SER A 193 -23.21 12.34 -21.75
CA SER A 193 -24.26 12.00 -22.72
C SER A 193 -24.26 10.51 -23.07
N GLY A 194 -23.09 9.92 -23.35
CA GLY A 194 -22.98 8.49 -23.65
C GLY A 194 -23.32 7.58 -22.45
N LEU A 195 -23.02 8.00 -21.22
CA LEU A 195 -23.43 7.26 -20.01
C LEU A 195 -24.95 7.32 -19.80
N LEU A 196 -25.56 8.47 -20.08
CA LEU A 196 -27.01 8.66 -19.98
C LEU A 196 -27.76 7.81 -21.01
N GLU A 197 -27.24 7.75 -22.25
CA GLU A 197 -27.75 6.86 -23.29
C GLU A 197 -27.67 5.40 -22.86
N LEU A 198 -26.51 4.96 -22.36
CA LEU A 198 -26.35 3.60 -21.81
C LEU A 198 -27.32 3.33 -20.66
N PHE A 199 -27.49 4.27 -19.73
CA PHE A 199 -28.45 4.14 -18.63
C PHE A 199 -29.89 4.05 -19.14
N ALA A 200 -30.25 4.73 -20.23
CA ALA A 200 -31.57 4.58 -20.81
C ALA A 200 -31.77 3.23 -21.50
N GLU A 201 -30.73 2.71 -22.17
CA GLU A 201 -30.75 1.35 -22.74
C GLU A 201 -30.93 0.29 -21.64
N ASP A 202 -30.27 0.45 -20.50
CA ASP A 202 -30.36 -0.44 -19.33
C ASP A 202 -31.63 -0.21 -18.47
N GLY A 203 -32.49 0.75 -18.84
CA GLY A 203 -33.70 1.10 -18.09
C GLY A 203 -33.44 1.76 -16.72
N VAL A 204 -32.21 2.23 -16.50
CA VAL A 204 -31.78 3.01 -15.33
C VAL A 204 -32.30 4.45 -15.42
N ALA A 205 -32.25 5.04 -16.62
CA ALA A 205 -32.70 6.40 -16.90
C ALA A 205 -33.81 6.44 -17.96
N SER A 206 -34.57 7.53 -18.00
CA SER A 206 -35.51 7.83 -19.08
C SER A 206 -35.32 9.26 -19.57
N HIS A 207 -35.52 9.46 -20.87
CA HIS A 207 -35.40 10.77 -21.49
C HIS A 207 -36.78 11.31 -21.86
N SER A 208 -37.10 12.52 -21.41
CA SER A 208 -38.35 13.20 -21.75
C SER A 208 -38.22 14.72 -21.60
N GLY A 209 -38.77 15.48 -22.55
CA GLY A 209 -38.83 16.94 -22.43
C GLY A 209 -37.47 17.63 -22.29
N GLY A 210 -36.43 17.08 -22.92
CA GLY A 210 -35.06 17.63 -22.88
C GLY A 210 -34.33 17.40 -21.54
N ARG A 211 -34.76 16.38 -20.79
CA ARG A 211 -34.23 16.01 -19.48
C ARG A 211 -34.13 14.51 -19.32
N TRP A 212 -33.17 14.11 -18.49
CA TRP A 212 -32.92 12.74 -18.07
C TRP A 212 -33.42 12.54 -16.65
N PHE A 213 -34.16 11.46 -16.43
CA PHE A 213 -34.79 11.13 -15.16
C PHE A 213 -34.33 9.74 -14.70
N TRP A 214 -34.10 9.59 -13.40
CA TRP A 214 -34.00 8.27 -12.78
C TRP A 214 -35.29 7.48 -12.94
N SER A 215 -35.19 6.21 -13.32
CA SER A 215 -36.34 5.38 -13.73
C SER A 215 -36.51 4.07 -12.96
N GLN A 216 -35.68 3.83 -11.94
CA GLN A 216 -35.79 2.64 -11.09
C GLN A 216 -36.38 2.96 -9.71
N ASP A 217 -36.97 1.96 -9.06
CA ASP A 217 -37.43 2.12 -7.67
C ASP A 217 -36.28 2.04 -6.65
N ALA A 218 -35.12 1.52 -7.06
CA ALA A 218 -33.96 1.35 -6.20
C ALA A 218 -33.32 2.70 -5.82
N PHE A 219 -32.80 2.78 -4.60
CA PHE A 219 -32.02 3.92 -4.14
C PHE A 219 -30.54 3.73 -4.52
N PRO A 220 -29.99 4.46 -5.50
CA PRO A 220 -28.67 4.16 -6.06
C PRO A 220 -27.52 4.30 -5.04
N ALA A 221 -27.65 5.21 -4.07
CA ALA A 221 -26.60 5.46 -3.08
C ALA A 221 -26.33 4.25 -2.15
N GLU A 222 -27.24 3.28 -2.04
CA GLU A 222 -26.98 2.04 -1.29
C GLU A 222 -25.91 1.15 -1.97
N GLY A 223 -25.85 1.17 -3.30
CA GLY A 223 -24.86 0.42 -4.08
C GLY A 223 -23.49 1.09 -4.19
N ILE A 224 -23.40 2.37 -3.82
CA ILE A 224 -22.20 3.20 -4.03
C ILE A 224 -21.43 3.34 -2.72
N SER A 225 -20.18 2.90 -2.72
CA SER A 225 -19.30 3.04 -1.57
C SER A 225 -18.22 4.09 -1.80
N LEU A 226 -18.26 5.21 -1.07
CA LEU A 226 -17.27 6.29 -1.17
C LEU A 226 -15.83 5.88 -0.86
N ARG A 227 -15.64 4.76 -0.15
CA ARG A 227 -14.31 4.22 0.21
C ARG A 227 -13.92 2.98 -0.59
N ARG A 228 -14.83 2.46 -1.42
CA ARG A 228 -14.63 1.19 -2.14
C ARG A 228 -15.08 1.38 -3.57
N MET A 229 -14.12 1.44 -4.49
CA MET A 229 -14.42 1.54 -5.93
C MET A 229 -14.91 0.22 -6.53
N ALA A 230 -14.68 -0.91 -5.87
CA ALA A 230 -15.21 -2.21 -6.26
C ALA A 230 -16.21 -2.75 -5.21
N ALA A 231 -17.29 -3.37 -5.68
CA ALA A 231 -18.29 -4.06 -4.85
C ALA A 231 -17.81 -5.43 -4.34
N ASP A 232 -16.61 -5.88 -4.75
CA ASP A 232 -16.18 -7.27 -4.61
C ASP A 232 -14.97 -7.43 -3.67
N ASN A 233 -15.07 -6.90 -2.44
CA ASN A 233 -14.07 -7.22 -1.41
C ASN A 233 -14.38 -8.58 -0.77
N VAL A 234 -13.33 -9.33 -0.47
CA VAL A 234 -13.39 -10.51 0.39
C VAL A 234 -13.31 -10.05 1.86
N VAL A 235 -14.36 -10.32 2.62
CA VAL A 235 -14.44 -10.05 4.05
C VAL A 235 -13.71 -11.15 4.82
N ILE A 236 -12.80 -10.77 5.72
CA ILE A 236 -11.98 -11.69 6.50
C ILE A 236 -12.62 -11.85 7.89
N VAL A 237 -13.05 -13.06 8.20
CA VAL A 237 -13.84 -13.40 9.39
C VAL A 237 -13.04 -14.35 10.29
N ASP A 238 -12.69 -13.90 11.49
CA ASP A 238 -12.11 -14.74 12.53
C ASP A 238 -13.20 -15.60 13.19
N THR A 239 -13.06 -16.92 13.11
CA THR A 239 -14.00 -17.91 13.64
C THR A 239 -13.52 -18.56 14.94
N SER A 240 -12.50 -18.01 15.60
CA SER A 240 -11.92 -18.59 16.82
C SER A 240 -12.79 -18.42 18.08
N ALA A 241 -13.65 -17.41 18.10
CA ALA A 241 -14.60 -17.18 19.18
C ALA A 241 -15.98 -17.76 18.86
N ALA A 242 -16.81 -17.97 19.89
CA ALA A 242 -18.19 -18.44 19.73
C ALA A 242 -19.05 -17.51 18.85
N ARG A 243 -18.64 -16.24 18.72
CA ARG A 243 -19.21 -15.29 17.77
C ARG A 243 -18.13 -14.90 16.76
N PRO A 244 -18.31 -15.17 15.46
CA PRO A 244 -17.38 -14.75 14.42
C PRO A 244 -17.21 -13.22 14.41
N GLU A 245 -15.99 -12.75 14.24
CA GLU A 245 -15.63 -11.33 14.17
C GLU A 245 -15.00 -11.00 12.83
N VAL A 246 -15.43 -9.90 12.19
CA VAL A 246 -14.78 -9.40 10.98
C VAL A 246 -13.49 -8.68 11.37
N ILE A 247 -12.34 -9.20 10.92
CA ILE A 247 -11.01 -8.66 11.25
C ILE A 247 -10.42 -7.77 10.15
N GLY A 248 -10.90 -7.89 8.92
CA GLY A 248 -10.41 -7.12 7.80
C GLY A 248 -11.20 -7.37 6.51
N GLU A 249 -10.78 -6.69 5.45
CA GLU A 249 -11.26 -6.86 4.09
C GLU A 249 -10.06 -6.78 3.14
N MET A 250 -10.19 -7.39 1.96
CA MET A 250 -9.19 -7.36 0.90
C MET A 250 -9.87 -7.36 -0.45
N ASP A 251 -9.32 -6.67 -1.45
CA ASP A 251 -9.83 -6.76 -2.82
C ASP A 251 -9.72 -8.20 -3.35
N GLN A 252 -10.67 -8.61 -4.20
CA GLN A 252 -10.73 -9.97 -4.72
C GLN A 252 -9.47 -10.37 -5.52
N PHE A 253 -8.84 -9.42 -6.22
CA PHE A 253 -7.64 -9.67 -7.00
C PHE A 253 -6.46 -10.07 -6.10
N SER A 254 -6.25 -9.37 -4.99
CA SER A 254 -5.26 -9.70 -3.96
C SER A 254 -5.64 -10.94 -3.14
N ALA A 255 -6.93 -11.19 -2.91
CA ALA A 255 -7.42 -12.30 -2.09
C ALA A 255 -7.00 -13.67 -2.65
N GLN A 256 -6.81 -13.81 -3.96
CA GLN A 256 -6.34 -15.06 -4.57
C GLN A 256 -4.99 -15.53 -4.05
N VAL A 257 -4.12 -14.57 -3.74
CA VAL A 257 -2.73 -14.82 -3.37
C VAL A 257 -2.58 -14.83 -1.85
N MET A 258 -3.36 -13.99 -1.16
CA MET A 258 -3.18 -13.78 0.29
C MET A 258 -4.22 -14.47 1.17
N LEU A 259 -5.36 -14.87 0.60
CA LEU A 259 -6.49 -15.45 1.34
C LEU A 259 -6.95 -16.80 0.78
N HIS A 260 -6.17 -17.46 -0.08
CA HIS A 260 -6.48 -18.81 -0.53
C HIS A 260 -6.58 -19.79 0.64
N GLU A 261 -7.25 -20.93 0.45
CA GLU A 261 -7.29 -21.97 1.49
C GLU A 261 -5.87 -22.42 1.86
N GLU A 262 -5.64 -22.63 3.16
CA GLU A 262 -4.32 -22.84 3.78
C GLU A 262 -3.35 -21.66 3.78
N ALA A 263 -3.74 -20.48 3.29
CA ALA A 263 -2.90 -19.29 3.39
C ALA A 263 -2.64 -18.92 4.86
N ILE A 264 -1.44 -18.41 5.13
CA ILE A 264 -1.11 -17.71 6.37
C ILE A 264 -1.28 -16.22 6.11
N TYR A 265 -2.48 -15.72 6.41
CA TYR A 265 -2.80 -14.31 6.36
C TYR A 265 -2.12 -13.58 7.52
N LEU A 266 -1.36 -12.54 7.19
CA LEU A 266 -0.64 -11.73 8.15
C LEU A 266 -1.33 -10.37 8.25
N GLN A 267 -1.94 -10.08 9.40
CA GLN A 267 -2.54 -8.78 9.68
C GLN A 267 -1.91 -8.18 10.91
N ASP A 268 -1.31 -7.00 10.75
CA ASP A 268 -0.61 -6.28 11.80
C ASP A 268 0.54 -7.07 12.48
N GLY A 269 0.92 -8.25 11.99
CA GLY A 269 1.89 -9.17 12.57
C GLY A 269 1.27 -10.33 13.36
N ALA A 270 -0.06 -10.35 13.48
CA ALA A 270 -0.81 -11.52 13.91
C ALA A 270 -0.94 -12.46 12.71
N GLN A 271 -0.85 -13.76 12.98
CA GLN A 271 -0.90 -14.79 11.95
C GLN A 271 -2.24 -15.49 12.03
N TYR A 272 -2.89 -15.61 10.89
CA TYR A 272 -4.16 -16.29 10.74
C TYR A 272 -4.01 -17.36 9.68
N HIS A 273 -4.46 -18.57 9.98
CA HIS A 273 -4.63 -19.61 8.97
C HIS A 273 -5.99 -19.43 8.33
N VAL A 274 -6.04 -19.40 7.00
CA VAL A 274 -7.28 -19.39 6.24
C VAL A 274 -7.80 -20.82 6.14
N ASP A 275 -8.86 -21.11 6.89
CA ASP A 275 -9.46 -22.43 6.91
C ASP A 275 -10.36 -22.65 5.68
N ARG A 276 -11.01 -21.58 5.19
CA ARG A 276 -11.91 -21.64 4.03
C ARG A 276 -12.00 -20.29 3.33
N LEU A 277 -11.91 -20.28 2.00
CA LEU A 277 -12.21 -19.11 1.19
C LEU A 277 -13.50 -19.36 0.40
N ASP A 278 -14.59 -18.75 0.85
CA ASP A 278 -15.86 -18.77 0.15
C ASP A 278 -15.86 -17.69 -0.93
N TRP A 279 -15.55 -18.11 -2.16
CA TRP A 279 -15.34 -17.19 -3.28
C TRP A 279 -16.64 -16.53 -3.75
N GLU A 280 -17.75 -17.26 -3.74
CA GLU A 280 -19.06 -16.76 -4.15
C GLU A 280 -19.61 -15.75 -3.13
N GLU A 281 -19.54 -16.09 -1.84
CA GLU A 281 -19.98 -15.24 -0.74
C GLU A 281 -18.98 -14.15 -0.36
N LYS A 282 -17.79 -14.16 -0.98
CA LYS A 282 -16.68 -13.24 -0.73
C LYS A 282 -16.29 -13.18 0.75
N LYS A 283 -16.11 -14.35 1.38
CA LYS A 283 -15.75 -14.48 2.80
C LYS A 283 -14.56 -15.42 2.98
N ALA A 284 -13.49 -14.91 3.59
CA ALA A 284 -12.37 -15.71 4.05
C ALA A 284 -12.54 -16.01 5.55
N TYR A 285 -12.72 -17.28 5.90
CA TYR A 285 -12.83 -17.73 7.29
C TYR A 285 -11.45 -18.11 7.80
N VAL A 286 -11.04 -17.46 8.88
CA VAL A 286 -9.68 -17.57 9.39
C VAL A 286 -9.69 -17.87 10.88
N ARG A 287 -8.58 -18.42 11.37
CA ARG A 287 -8.33 -18.61 12.79
C ARG A 287 -6.91 -18.18 13.16
N PRO A 288 -6.68 -17.65 14.36
CA PRO A 288 -5.35 -17.27 14.81
C PRO A 288 -4.48 -18.52 14.94
N VAL A 289 -3.25 -18.41 14.46
CA VAL A 289 -2.23 -19.45 14.55
C VAL A 289 -0.90 -18.87 14.98
N LYS A 290 0.02 -19.74 15.38
CA LYS A 290 1.41 -19.37 15.61
C LYS A 290 2.28 -20.39 14.92
N VAL A 291 2.68 -20.07 13.70
CA VAL A 291 3.54 -20.89 12.85
C VAL A 291 4.87 -20.19 12.62
N ASP A 292 5.88 -20.99 12.28
CA ASP A 292 7.23 -20.54 11.96
C ASP A 292 7.44 -20.36 10.44
N TYR A 293 6.36 -20.29 9.66
CA TYR A 293 6.36 -20.05 8.21
C TYR A 293 5.26 -19.07 7.77
N TYR A 294 5.40 -18.48 6.59
CA TYR A 294 4.33 -17.77 5.88
C TYR A 294 4.04 -18.44 4.55
N THR A 295 2.93 -18.09 3.92
CA THR A 295 2.59 -18.59 2.58
C THR A 295 2.90 -17.55 1.53
N ASP A 296 3.42 -18.01 0.40
CA ASP A 296 3.67 -17.19 -0.77
C ASP A 296 3.08 -17.91 -1.99
N ALA A 297 2.08 -17.31 -2.61
CA ALA A 297 1.38 -17.89 -3.75
C ALA A 297 2.08 -17.51 -5.06
N LEU A 298 2.25 -18.50 -5.93
CA LEU A 298 2.73 -18.32 -7.28
C LEU A 298 1.56 -17.82 -8.14
N LEU A 299 1.55 -16.51 -8.35
CA LEU A 299 0.61 -15.84 -9.23
C LEU A 299 1.16 -15.82 -10.66
N GLY A 300 0.47 -16.48 -11.58
CA GLY A 300 0.63 -16.19 -13.01
C GLY A 300 -0.13 -14.91 -13.32
N LEU A 301 0.59 -13.84 -13.63
CA LEU A 301 0.01 -12.56 -14.05
C LEU A 301 0.37 -12.30 -15.51
N SER A 302 -0.63 -11.97 -16.34
CA SER A 302 -0.41 -11.42 -17.68
C SER A 302 -1.02 -10.04 -17.83
N VAL A 303 -0.35 -9.19 -18.61
CA VAL A 303 -0.78 -7.84 -18.94
C VAL A 303 -1.11 -7.79 -20.42
N HIS A 304 -2.32 -7.37 -20.75
CA HIS A 304 -2.75 -7.10 -22.12
C HIS A 304 -3.06 -5.62 -22.26
N VAL A 305 -2.34 -4.92 -23.13
CA VAL A 305 -2.66 -3.52 -23.46
C VAL A 305 -3.93 -3.51 -24.32
N LEU A 306 -4.92 -2.74 -23.88
CA LEU A 306 -6.19 -2.54 -24.57
C LEU A 306 -6.12 -1.26 -25.41
N ASP A 307 -5.66 -0.18 -24.80
CA ASP A 307 -5.45 1.10 -25.44
C ASP A 307 -4.18 1.77 -24.92
N THR A 308 -3.50 2.54 -25.77
CA THR A 308 -2.31 3.32 -25.40
C THR A 308 -2.65 4.79 -25.51
N PHE A 309 -2.70 5.49 -24.38
CA PHE A 309 -3.07 6.89 -24.33
C PHE A 309 -1.92 7.79 -24.79
N GLU A 310 -0.70 7.53 -24.29
CA GLU A 310 0.50 8.25 -24.69
C GLU A 310 1.69 7.30 -24.82
N HIS A 311 2.58 7.58 -25.77
CA HIS A 311 3.78 6.81 -26.07
C HIS A 311 4.91 7.74 -26.51
N ASP A 312 6.06 7.66 -25.83
CA ASP A 312 7.29 8.35 -26.22
C ASP A 312 8.45 7.35 -26.37
N PRO A 313 9.08 7.26 -27.55
CA PRO A 313 10.33 6.54 -27.70
C PRO A 313 11.49 7.40 -27.17
N LEU A 314 12.29 6.85 -26.26
CA LEU A 314 13.46 7.53 -25.68
C LEU A 314 14.75 6.77 -26.02
N PRO A 315 15.93 7.41 -25.91
CA PRO A 315 17.19 6.69 -26.06
C PRO A 315 17.31 5.54 -25.06
N GLY A 316 17.34 4.30 -25.56
CA GLY A 316 17.54 3.08 -24.77
C GLY A 316 16.27 2.44 -24.19
N LEU A 317 15.15 3.16 -24.12
CA LEU A 317 13.86 2.60 -23.70
C LEU A 317 12.69 3.41 -24.25
N ASP A 318 11.51 2.82 -24.31
CA ASP A 318 10.27 3.53 -24.62
C ASP A 318 9.45 3.67 -23.34
N ARG A 319 8.68 4.75 -23.20
CA ARG A 319 7.69 4.91 -22.13
C ARG A 319 6.29 5.01 -22.70
N SER A 320 5.32 4.43 -22.01
CA SER A 320 3.91 4.50 -22.42
C SER A 320 2.99 4.37 -21.22
N HIS A 321 1.76 4.83 -21.37
CA HIS A 321 0.70 4.56 -20.42
C HIS A 321 -0.64 4.40 -21.15
N GLY A 322 -1.57 3.70 -20.51
CA GLY A 322 -2.84 3.37 -21.13
C GLY A 322 -3.68 2.40 -20.33
N GLU A 323 -4.73 1.92 -20.97
CA GLU A 323 -5.64 0.93 -20.42
C GLU A 323 -5.11 -0.48 -20.65
N VAL A 324 -5.15 -1.29 -19.59
CA VAL A 324 -4.72 -2.68 -19.60
C VAL A 324 -5.77 -3.60 -19.00
N LYS A 325 -5.80 -4.83 -19.51
CA LYS A 325 -6.45 -5.97 -18.88
C LYS A 325 -5.38 -6.82 -18.21
N LEU A 326 -5.44 -6.88 -16.89
CA LEU A 326 -4.67 -7.82 -16.08
C LEU A 326 -5.43 -9.14 -16.00
N THR A 327 -4.73 -10.24 -16.17
CA THR A 327 -5.28 -11.58 -15.94
C THR A 327 -4.41 -12.30 -14.93
N SER A 328 -5.02 -12.73 -13.82
CA SER A 328 -4.30 -13.40 -12.73
C SER A 328 -4.84 -14.81 -12.49
N LEU A 329 -3.93 -15.74 -12.29
CA LEU A 329 -4.24 -17.11 -11.90
C LEU A 329 -3.23 -17.58 -10.84
N ALA A 330 -3.70 -17.72 -9.61
CA ALA A 330 -2.95 -18.36 -8.54
C ALA A 330 -3.14 -19.89 -8.64
N THR A 331 -2.05 -20.64 -8.81
CA THR A 331 -2.12 -22.10 -9.04
C THR A 331 -1.54 -22.92 -7.90
N MET A 332 -0.59 -22.37 -7.15
CA MET A 332 0.06 -23.04 -6.04
C MET A 332 0.65 -22.03 -5.07
N PHE A 333 0.91 -22.46 -3.85
CA PHE A 333 1.65 -21.66 -2.87
C PHE A 333 2.77 -22.47 -2.23
N LYS A 334 3.74 -21.76 -1.68
CA LYS A 334 4.85 -22.31 -0.89
C LYS A 334 4.68 -21.88 0.56
N LYS A 335 5.03 -22.77 1.49
CA LYS A 335 5.19 -22.49 2.91
C LYS A 335 6.67 -22.16 3.12
N ILE A 336 6.98 -20.92 3.46
CA ILE A 336 8.35 -20.40 3.57
C ILE A 336 8.67 -20.12 5.03
N ARG A 337 9.68 -20.79 5.58
CA ARG A 337 10.10 -20.61 6.98
C ARG A 337 10.54 -19.17 7.23
N PHE A 338 10.03 -18.57 8.31
CA PHE A 338 10.50 -17.27 8.77
C PHE A 338 12.01 -17.33 9.08
N HIS A 339 12.70 -16.23 8.80
CA HIS A 339 14.14 -16.07 8.98
C HIS A 339 15.01 -16.85 7.97
N THR A 340 14.83 -18.16 7.82
CA THR A 340 15.69 -18.97 6.93
C THR A 340 15.28 -18.90 5.47
N HIS A 341 14.01 -18.56 5.18
CA HIS A 341 13.43 -18.56 3.82
C HIS A 341 13.50 -19.91 3.12
N GLU A 342 13.67 -21.00 3.89
CA GLU A 342 13.63 -22.34 3.36
C GLU A 342 12.18 -22.71 3.04
N ASN A 343 11.98 -23.31 1.87
CA ASN A 343 10.70 -23.90 1.52
C ASN A 343 10.45 -25.15 2.38
N VAL A 344 9.43 -25.09 3.22
CA VAL A 344 9.03 -26.17 4.14
C VAL A 344 7.79 -26.94 3.65
N GLY A 345 7.21 -26.55 2.51
CA GLY A 345 6.07 -27.23 1.91
C GLY A 345 5.43 -26.43 0.79
N ALA A 346 4.51 -27.06 0.07
CA ALA A 346 3.72 -26.40 -0.95
C ALA A 346 2.31 -26.99 -0.98
N GLY A 347 1.36 -26.25 -1.53
CA GLY A 347 -0.01 -26.70 -1.75
C GLY A 347 -0.60 -26.11 -3.03
N PRO A 348 -1.64 -26.75 -3.61
CA PRO A 348 -2.34 -26.21 -4.76
C PRO A 348 -3.26 -25.05 -4.36
N ILE A 349 -3.55 -24.16 -5.31
CA ILE A 349 -4.62 -23.16 -5.21
C ILE A 349 -5.60 -23.45 -6.33
N ASN A 350 -6.86 -23.67 -5.97
CA ASN A 350 -7.94 -23.94 -6.92
C ASN A 350 -8.92 -22.75 -6.92
N LEU A 351 -8.54 -21.65 -7.58
CA LEU A 351 -9.36 -20.46 -7.71
C LEU A 351 -9.58 -20.11 -9.19
N PRO A 352 -10.73 -19.50 -9.55
CA PRO A 352 -10.98 -19.09 -10.92
C PRO A 352 -10.03 -17.97 -11.33
N GLN A 353 -9.62 -17.98 -12.60
CA GLN A 353 -8.87 -16.87 -13.18
C GLN A 353 -9.61 -15.55 -13.00
N GLN A 354 -8.91 -14.50 -12.58
CA GLN A 354 -9.49 -13.16 -12.42
C GLN A 354 -9.00 -12.24 -13.51
N THR A 355 -9.83 -11.23 -13.79
CA THR A 355 -9.51 -10.18 -14.74
C THR A 355 -9.78 -8.82 -14.12
N LEU A 356 -8.82 -7.91 -14.25
CA LEU A 356 -8.96 -6.52 -13.82
C LEU A 356 -8.70 -5.61 -15.02
N HIS A 357 -9.67 -4.75 -15.35
CA HIS A 357 -9.50 -3.67 -16.32
C HIS A 357 -9.10 -2.41 -15.54
N THR A 358 -7.93 -1.86 -15.86
CA THR A 358 -7.29 -0.79 -15.10
C THR A 358 -6.30 -0.04 -15.98
N THR A 359 -5.68 0.99 -15.46
CA THR A 359 -4.61 1.74 -16.13
C THR A 359 -3.24 1.26 -15.68
N ALA A 360 -2.26 1.35 -16.60
CA ALA A 360 -0.87 1.04 -16.28
C ALA A 360 0.11 1.91 -17.05
N TYR A 361 1.26 2.14 -16.42
CA TYR A 361 2.44 2.73 -17.01
C TYR A 361 3.44 1.61 -17.30
N TRP A 362 4.05 1.61 -18.49
CA TRP A 362 5.07 0.63 -18.83
C TRP A 362 6.27 1.26 -19.53
N THR A 363 7.44 0.66 -19.29
CA THR A 363 8.69 0.99 -19.97
C THR A 363 9.24 -0.24 -20.67
N THR A 364 9.63 -0.07 -21.93
CA THR A 364 10.08 -1.16 -22.80
C THR A 364 11.54 -0.97 -23.14
N LEU A 365 12.37 -1.97 -22.86
CA LEU A 365 13.83 -1.83 -22.97
C LEU A 365 14.34 -2.14 -24.38
N ASP A 366 15.27 -1.31 -24.86
CA ASP A 366 16.01 -1.54 -26.09
C ASP A 366 16.98 -2.74 -25.98
N PRO A 367 17.17 -3.55 -27.04
CA PRO A 367 18.15 -4.64 -27.10
C PRO A 367 19.54 -4.30 -26.54
N SER A 368 20.05 -3.10 -26.82
CA SER A 368 21.39 -2.67 -26.38
C SER A 368 21.62 -2.75 -24.86
N LEU A 369 20.56 -2.65 -24.05
CA LEU A 369 20.65 -2.70 -22.60
C LEU A 369 20.77 -4.12 -22.06
N TRP A 370 20.24 -5.11 -22.78
CA TRP A 370 20.06 -6.47 -22.27
C TRP A 370 20.68 -7.57 -23.13
N ASP A 371 21.16 -7.29 -24.34
CA ASP A 371 21.75 -8.30 -25.24
C ASP A 371 22.94 -9.04 -24.61
N ALA A 372 23.71 -8.34 -23.77
CA ALA A 372 24.84 -8.93 -23.04
C ALA A 372 24.43 -9.60 -21.71
N LEU A 373 23.16 -9.49 -21.30
CA LEU A 373 22.61 -10.14 -20.13
C LEU A 373 22.03 -11.50 -20.55
N GLY A 374 22.49 -12.58 -19.91
CA GLY A 374 21.81 -13.86 -20.04
C GLY A 374 20.36 -13.76 -19.55
N ARG A 375 19.48 -14.61 -20.08
CA ARG A 375 18.02 -14.60 -19.79
C ARG A 375 17.71 -14.53 -18.30
N GLU A 376 18.37 -15.33 -17.48
CA GLU A 376 18.16 -15.39 -16.03
C GLU A 376 18.49 -14.04 -15.33
N ARG A 377 19.60 -13.40 -15.72
CA ARG A 377 20.01 -12.09 -15.19
C ARG A 377 19.11 -10.96 -15.67
N LEU A 378 18.64 -11.03 -16.92
CA LEU A 378 17.65 -10.09 -17.44
C LEU A 378 16.34 -10.19 -16.66
N GLU A 379 15.82 -11.40 -16.46
CA GLU A 379 14.61 -11.63 -15.68
C GLU A 379 14.74 -11.10 -14.25
N ALA A 380 15.83 -11.45 -13.56
CA ALA A 380 16.10 -10.93 -12.22
C ALA A 380 16.25 -9.40 -12.22
N GLY A 381 16.90 -8.81 -13.23
CA GLY A 381 17.02 -7.37 -13.38
C GLY A 381 15.68 -6.67 -13.56
N LEU A 382 14.79 -7.21 -14.41
CA LEU A 382 13.45 -6.66 -14.67
C LEU A 382 12.55 -6.75 -13.44
N GLN A 383 12.56 -7.88 -12.73
CA GLN A 383 11.80 -8.02 -11.48
C GLN A 383 12.31 -7.06 -10.41
N GLY A 384 13.63 -6.87 -10.33
CA GLY A 384 14.24 -5.91 -9.43
C GLY A 384 13.87 -4.48 -9.75
N MET A 385 13.86 -4.13 -11.04
CA MET A 385 13.44 -2.85 -11.56
C MET A 385 11.96 -2.60 -11.25
N ALA A 386 11.08 -3.58 -11.49
CA ALA A 386 9.66 -3.52 -11.15
C ALA A 386 9.44 -3.26 -9.65
N HIS A 387 10.15 -3.97 -8.77
CA HIS A 387 10.05 -3.79 -7.33
C HIS A 387 10.51 -2.39 -6.87
N ALA A 388 11.64 -1.93 -7.39
CA ALA A 388 12.19 -0.61 -7.07
C ALA A 388 11.26 0.51 -7.57
N MET A 389 10.77 0.41 -8.81
CA MET A 389 9.83 1.37 -9.39
C MET A 389 8.51 1.41 -8.63
N ARG A 390 7.95 0.28 -8.22
CA ARG A 390 6.73 0.25 -7.38
C ARG A 390 6.94 0.98 -6.05
N THR A 391 8.09 0.75 -5.42
CA THR A 391 8.45 1.38 -4.14
C THR A 391 8.57 2.89 -4.28
N VAL A 392 9.33 3.35 -5.27
CA VAL A 392 9.55 4.79 -5.51
C VAL A 392 8.28 5.46 -6.03
N GLY A 393 7.51 4.77 -6.87
CA GLY A 393 6.21 5.23 -7.35
C GLY A 393 5.24 5.51 -6.21
N ALA A 394 5.10 4.57 -5.26
CA ALA A 394 4.23 4.76 -4.10
C ALA A 394 4.60 6.01 -3.28
N LEU A 395 5.91 6.24 -3.11
CA LEU A 395 6.42 7.43 -2.42
C LEU A 395 6.08 8.73 -3.17
N ARG A 396 6.24 8.74 -4.50
CA ARG A 396 5.99 9.93 -5.34
C ARG A 396 4.50 10.26 -5.47
N LEU A 397 3.64 9.25 -5.42
CA LEU A 397 2.19 9.38 -5.64
C LEU A 397 1.37 9.51 -4.35
N MET A 398 2.01 9.52 -3.16
CA MET A 398 1.30 9.48 -1.87
C MET A 398 0.35 8.29 -1.67
N CYS A 399 0.60 7.17 -2.34
CA CYS A 399 -0.26 5.99 -2.21
C CYS A 399 0.37 4.93 -1.31
N ASP A 400 -0.46 4.01 -0.80
CA ASP A 400 0.06 2.83 -0.13
C ASP A 400 0.76 1.96 -1.19
N PRO A 401 1.93 1.34 -0.91
CA PRO A 401 2.56 0.43 -1.86
C PRO A 401 1.70 -0.74 -2.35
N ARG A 402 0.59 -1.04 -1.65
CA ARG A 402 -0.41 -2.02 -2.06
C ARG A 402 -1.36 -1.50 -3.14
N ASP A 403 -1.45 -0.19 -3.31
CA ASP A 403 -2.26 0.46 -4.36
C ASP A 403 -1.65 0.30 -5.76
N LEU A 404 -0.38 -0.11 -5.83
CA LEU A 404 0.36 -0.36 -7.06
C LEU A 404 0.84 -1.81 -7.11
N GLY A 405 0.63 -2.46 -8.25
CA GLY A 405 1.34 -3.66 -8.62
C GLY A 405 2.44 -3.37 -9.64
N ALA A 406 3.40 -4.29 -9.77
CA ALA A 406 4.43 -4.19 -10.80
C ALA A 406 4.84 -5.57 -11.30
N LEU A 407 5.19 -5.64 -12.59
CA LEU A 407 5.59 -6.86 -13.28
C LEU A 407 6.77 -6.60 -14.21
N GLY A 408 7.81 -7.43 -14.13
CA GLY A 408 8.89 -7.48 -15.11
C GLY A 408 8.71 -8.67 -16.06
N GLU A 409 8.58 -8.41 -17.36
CA GLU A 409 8.44 -9.44 -18.39
C GLU A 409 9.69 -9.45 -19.28
N VAL A 410 10.37 -10.59 -19.41
CA VAL A 410 11.47 -10.75 -20.39
C VAL A 410 10.97 -10.58 -21.82
N ARG A 411 9.71 -10.95 -22.07
CA ARG A 411 9.05 -10.75 -23.35
C ARG A 411 7.58 -10.48 -23.12
N SER A 412 7.19 -9.22 -23.10
CA SER A 412 5.78 -8.84 -22.94
C SER A 412 4.93 -9.33 -24.12
N ILE A 413 3.68 -9.65 -23.83
CA ILE A 413 2.70 -10.02 -24.86
C ILE A 413 2.44 -8.82 -25.78
N ALA A 414 2.35 -7.62 -25.21
CA ALA A 414 2.02 -6.39 -25.93
C ALA A 414 3.17 -5.89 -26.78
N THR A 415 4.36 -5.75 -26.19
CA THR A 415 5.51 -5.08 -26.84
C THR A 415 6.47 -6.05 -27.54
N ARG A 416 6.34 -7.36 -27.26
CA ARG A 416 7.25 -8.43 -27.70
C ARG A 416 8.72 -8.24 -27.30
N ARG A 417 9.01 -7.29 -26.41
CA ARG A 417 10.32 -6.92 -25.88
C ARG A 417 10.32 -7.04 -24.35
N PRO A 418 11.49 -6.96 -23.68
CA PRO A 418 11.54 -6.82 -22.24
C PRO A 418 10.80 -5.57 -21.78
N THR A 419 9.91 -5.70 -20.79
CA THR A 419 9.04 -4.61 -20.35
C THR A 419 8.84 -4.68 -18.85
N VAL A 420 8.86 -3.52 -18.20
CA VAL A 420 8.42 -3.37 -16.81
C VAL A 420 7.13 -2.55 -16.81
N THR A 421 6.09 -3.13 -16.22
CA THR A 421 4.77 -2.51 -16.10
C THR A 421 4.48 -2.23 -14.63
N VAL A 422 4.06 -1.01 -14.31
CA VAL A 422 3.50 -0.62 -13.00
C VAL A 422 2.02 -0.30 -13.23
N TYR A 423 1.14 -0.99 -12.51
CA TYR A 423 -0.31 -0.94 -12.74
C TYR A 423 -1.06 -0.64 -11.45
N GLU A 424 -2.26 -0.08 -11.62
CA GLU A 424 -3.15 0.26 -10.51
C GLU A 424 -4.01 -0.94 -10.13
N VAL A 425 -4.21 -1.18 -8.84
CA VAL A 425 -5.05 -2.31 -8.36
C VAL A 425 -6.54 -1.94 -8.27
N TYR A 426 -6.91 -0.75 -8.73
CA TYR A 426 -8.27 -0.23 -8.73
C TYR A 426 -8.90 -0.37 -10.12
N PRO A 427 -10.14 -0.89 -10.23
CA PRO A 427 -10.84 -0.93 -11.51
C PRO A 427 -10.96 0.45 -12.17
N GLY A 428 -10.60 0.54 -13.45
CA GLY A 428 -10.54 1.78 -14.22
C GLY A 428 -9.40 2.74 -13.84
N GLY A 429 -8.60 2.44 -12.82
CA GLY A 429 -7.52 3.31 -12.34
C GLY A 429 -7.98 4.53 -11.54
N VAL A 430 -7.05 5.21 -10.88
CA VAL A 430 -7.25 6.45 -10.13
C VAL A 430 -6.26 7.55 -10.55
N GLY A 431 -5.61 7.37 -11.71
CA GLY A 431 -4.73 8.35 -12.33
C GLY A 431 -3.24 8.20 -11.99
N TYR A 432 -2.84 7.15 -11.25
CA TYR A 432 -1.43 6.92 -10.93
C TYR A 432 -0.59 6.66 -12.17
N SER A 433 -1.13 5.89 -13.12
CA SER A 433 -0.45 5.51 -14.37
C SER A 433 0.03 6.73 -15.17
N ARG A 434 -0.87 7.69 -15.42
CA ARG A 434 -0.54 8.95 -16.08
C ARG A 434 0.55 9.72 -15.33
N ARG A 435 0.43 9.81 -14.00
CA ARG A 435 1.42 10.55 -13.21
C ARG A 435 2.79 9.87 -13.22
N LEU A 436 2.86 8.54 -13.19
CA LEU A 436 4.13 7.80 -13.33
C LEU A 436 4.78 8.03 -14.69
N TYR A 437 3.97 8.15 -15.75
CA TYR A 437 4.45 8.49 -17.08
C TYR A 437 5.06 9.91 -17.14
N GLU A 438 4.40 10.88 -16.52
CA GLU A 438 4.92 12.26 -16.40
C GLU A 438 6.22 12.30 -15.57
N LEU A 439 6.26 11.57 -14.45
CA LEU A 439 7.41 11.47 -13.53
C LEU A 439 8.44 10.40 -13.96
N HIS A 440 8.46 10.00 -15.23
CA HIS A 440 9.27 8.89 -15.74
C HIS A 440 10.74 8.96 -15.31
N ARG A 441 11.35 10.14 -15.47
CA ARG A 441 12.76 10.35 -15.15
C ARG A 441 13.01 10.26 -13.65
N GLU A 442 12.20 10.94 -12.84
CA GLU A 442 12.30 10.93 -11.40
C GLU A 442 12.08 9.53 -10.81
N LEU A 443 11.17 8.75 -11.41
CA LEU A 443 10.88 7.38 -11.05
C LEU A 443 12.08 6.46 -11.27
N LEU A 444 12.69 6.50 -12.46
CA LEU A 444 13.85 5.67 -12.79
C LEU A 444 15.10 6.10 -12.00
N THR A 445 15.36 7.40 -11.83
CA THR A 445 16.47 7.90 -11.01
C THR A 445 16.31 7.46 -9.56
N GLY A 446 15.14 7.68 -8.96
CA GLY A 446 14.91 7.27 -7.57
C GLY A 446 15.00 5.75 -7.39
N ALA A 447 14.57 4.96 -8.38
CA ALA A 447 14.75 3.51 -8.36
C ALA A 447 16.23 3.12 -8.46
N ALA A 448 17.02 3.79 -9.30
CA ALA A 448 18.46 3.57 -9.42
C ALA A 448 19.20 3.90 -8.11
N GLU A 449 18.86 5.03 -7.48
CA GLU A 449 19.42 5.46 -6.19
C GLU A 449 19.08 4.46 -5.07
N LEU A 450 17.81 4.06 -4.95
CA LEU A 450 17.36 3.05 -3.99
C LEU A 450 18.18 1.76 -4.09
N VAL A 451 18.41 1.29 -5.31
CA VAL A 451 19.15 0.05 -5.57
C VAL A 451 20.65 0.25 -5.37
N GLY A 452 21.22 1.35 -5.88
CA GLY A 452 22.65 1.63 -5.88
C GLY A 452 23.23 1.83 -4.49
N GLU A 453 22.50 2.56 -3.64
CA GLU A 453 22.93 2.87 -2.27
C GLU A 453 22.71 1.71 -1.29
N CYS A 454 22.01 0.65 -1.70
CA CYS A 454 21.82 -0.51 -0.86
C CYS A 454 23.14 -1.27 -0.68
N GLN A 455 23.49 -1.64 0.55
CA GLN A 455 24.73 -2.38 0.85
C GLN A 455 24.64 -3.89 0.62
N CYS A 456 23.58 -4.39 -0.02
CA CYS A 456 23.48 -5.80 -0.39
C CYS A 456 24.31 -6.08 -1.65
N ASP A 457 24.77 -7.33 -1.77
CA ASP A 457 25.57 -7.78 -2.90
C ASP A 457 24.66 -8.05 -4.12
N ASP A 458 23.69 -8.97 -3.97
CA ASP A 458 22.83 -9.43 -5.07
C ASP A 458 21.36 -8.99 -4.98
N GLY A 459 20.95 -8.39 -3.86
CA GLY A 459 19.57 -7.95 -3.64
C GLY A 459 19.08 -8.21 -2.23
N CYS A 460 18.10 -7.44 -1.77
CA CYS A 460 17.42 -7.69 -0.50
C CYS A 460 16.00 -7.12 -0.51
N PRO A 461 15.16 -7.50 0.47
CA PRO A 461 13.82 -6.96 0.63
C PRO A 461 13.73 -5.44 0.80
N SER A 462 14.85 -4.72 0.91
CA SER A 462 14.91 -3.26 1.02
C SER A 462 15.32 -2.54 -0.28
N CYS A 463 15.62 -3.25 -1.37
CA CYS A 463 15.98 -2.63 -2.66
C CYS A 463 15.24 -3.25 -3.86
N ILE A 464 15.73 -4.37 -4.39
CA ILE A 464 15.16 -5.04 -5.56
C ILE A 464 14.15 -6.13 -5.18
N GLY A 465 13.88 -6.29 -3.88
CA GLY A 465 13.00 -7.32 -3.33
C GLY A 465 13.72 -8.64 -3.04
N PRO A 466 12.99 -9.64 -2.53
CA PRO A 466 13.51 -10.98 -2.28
C PRO A 466 13.65 -11.76 -3.60
N LEU A 467 14.51 -11.29 -4.50
CA LEU A 467 14.81 -12.01 -5.73
C LEU A 467 15.69 -13.22 -5.42
N SER A 468 15.36 -14.35 -6.02
CA SER A 468 15.88 -15.69 -5.77
C SER A 468 17.38 -15.86 -6.02
N GLY A 469 18.25 -15.27 -5.20
CA GLY A 469 19.68 -15.61 -5.11
C GLY A 469 20.48 -15.57 -6.42
N VAL A 470 19.99 -14.90 -7.46
CA VAL A 470 20.67 -14.81 -8.77
C VAL A 470 21.87 -13.88 -8.64
N GLU A 471 23.07 -14.43 -8.84
CA GLU A 471 24.31 -13.66 -8.80
C GLU A 471 24.32 -12.58 -9.89
N GLY A 472 24.53 -11.34 -9.46
CA GLY A 472 24.50 -10.17 -10.34
C GLY A 472 23.10 -9.63 -10.63
N ALA A 473 22.05 -10.03 -9.90
CA ALA A 473 20.70 -9.47 -10.07
C ALA A 473 20.68 -7.96 -9.82
N LYS A 474 21.33 -7.49 -8.73
CA LYS A 474 21.43 -6.07 -8.42
C LYS A 474 22.16 -5.27 -9.49
N SER A 475 23.31 -5.76 -9.99
CA SER A 475 24.06 -5.07 -11.04
C SER A 475 23.31 -5.07 -12.37
N SER A 476 22.57 -6.13 -12.68
CA SER A 476 21.68 -6.19 -13.84
C SER A 476 20.55 -5.17 -13.71
N CYS A 477 19.86 -5.12 -12.57
CA CYS A 477 18.84 -4.11 -12.28
C CYS A 477 19.38 -2.68 -12.44
N LEU A 478 20.55 -2.37 -11.87
CA LEU A 478 21.19 -1.06 -12.03
C LEU A 478 21.51 -0.73 -13.49
N ARG A 479 21.98 -1.71 -14.26
CA ARG A 479 22.21 -1.54 -15.70
C ARG A 479 20.91 -1.17 -16.42
N LEU A 480 19.81 -1.85 -16.15
CA LEU A 480 18.52 -1.54 -16.76
C LEU A 480 17.96 -0.17 -16.33
N LEU A 481 18.26 0.26 -15.10
CA LEU A 481 17.86 1.58 -14.58
C LEU A 481 18.78 2.73 -15.05
N SER A 482 20.01 2.44 -15.49
CA SER A 482 21.05 3.45 -15.79
C SER A 482 20.83 4.28 -17.06
N VAL A 483 19.78 3.98 -17.83
CA VAL A 483 19.43 4.64 -19.09
C VAL A 483 19.18 6.14 -18.92
N ASN A 484 18.82 6.57 -17.71
CA ASN A 484 18.63 7.97 -17.34
C ASN A 484 19.87 8.87 -17.46
N ALA A 485 21.06 8.30 -17.71
CA ALA A 485 22.29 9.03 -17.96
C ALA A 485 22.40 9.58 -19.40
N LEU A 486 21.51 9.18 -20.31
CA LEU A 486 21.49 9.70 -21.68
C LEU A 486 20.72 11.03 -21.72
N PRO A 487 21.34 12.13 -22.21
CA PRO A 487 20.62 13.38 -22.41
C PRO A 487 19.55 13.20 -23.49
N VAL A 488 18.36 13.77 -23.24
CA VAL A 488 17.28 13.94 -24.23
C VAL A 488 17.75 14.85 -25.35
#